data_AF-A0A7J8Z3N0-F1
#
_entry.id   AF-A0A7J8Z3N0-F1
#
_cell.length_a   1.000
_cell.length_b   1.000
_cell.length_c   1.000
_cell.angle_alpha   90.00
_cell.angle_beta   90.00
_cell.angle_gamma   90.00
#
_symmetry.space_group_name_H-M   'P 1'
#
loop_
_entity.id
_entity.type
_entity.pdbx_description
1 polymer ?
#
loop_
_entity_poly.entity_id
_entity_poly.type
_entity_poly.pdbx_seq_one_letter_code
_entity_poly.pdbx_strand_id
1 'polypeptide(L)'
;MRVAFTCNVCGQRTTRAINPHAYTDGTVFVQCCGCNVFHKLVDNLNLFHGMKCYVNPSFNYKRDGQWDVGFKLFDEEDDGDGNVFDGS
;
A
#
# COMPACT_ATOMS: atom_id res chain seq x y z
N MET A 1 -3.65 -5.60 -18.34
CA MET A 1 -4.35 -4.31 -18.53
C MET A 1 -3.36 -3.17 -18.30
N ARG A 2 -3.47 -2.07 -19.06
CA ARG A 2 -2.66 -0.85 -18.85
C ARG A 2 -3.60 0.33 -18.67
N VAL A 3 -3.28 1.21 -17.73
CA VAL A 3 -4.07 2.43 -17.49
C VAL A 3 -3.14 3.63 -17.59
N ALA A 4 -3.63 4.64 -18.28
CA ALA A 4 -2.99 5.94 -18.34
C ALA A 4 -3.69 6.87 -17.33
N PHE A 5 -2.91 7.45 -16.45
CA PHE A 5 -3.35 8.40 -15.44
C PHE A 5 -2.63 9.73 -15.65
N THR A 6 -3.35 10.83 -15.48
CA THR A 6 -2.78 12.18 -15.51
C THR A 6 -2.82 12.75 -14.10
N CYS A 7 -1.66 13.13 -13.57
CA CYS A 7 -1.57 13.73 -12.26
C CYS A 7 -2.17 15.13 -12.26
N ASN A 8 -3.17 15.37 -11.40
CA ASN A 8 -3.78 16.70 -11.25
C ASN A 8 -2.87 17.74 -10.55
N VAL A 9 -1.77 17.28 -9.94
CA VAL A 9 -0.83 18.15 -9.20
C VAL A 9 0.26 18.69 -10.12
N CYS A 10 0.92 17.80 -10.87
CA CYS A 10 2.03 18.17 -11.75
C CYS A 10 1.70 18.11 -13.25
N GLY A 11 0.50 17.67 -13.62
CA GLY A 11 0.06 17.55 -15.03
C GLY A 11 0.71 16.40 -15.81
N GLN A 12 1.66 15.67 -15.22
CA GLN A 12 2.33 14.56 -15.90
C GLN A 12 1.41 13.37 -16.12
N ARG A 13 1.45 12.83 -17.33
CA ARG A 13 0.76 11.59 -17.70
C ARG A 13 1.69 10.41 -17.50
N THR A 14 1.24 9.40 -16.77
CA THR A 14 1.97 8.15 -16.53
C THR A 14 1.12 6.98 -16.97
N THR A 15 1.72 6.01 -17.65
CA THR A 15 1.03 4.77 -18.04
C THR A 15 1.68 3.60 -17.31
N ARG A 16 0.89 2.81 -16.59
CA ARG A 16 1.38 1.63 -15.85
C ARG A 16 0.51 0.41 -16.12
N ALA A 17 1.15 -0.76 -16.05
CA ALA A 17 0.42 -2.02 -16.03
C ALA A 17 -0.19 -2.21 -14.63
N ILE A 18 -1.45 -2.65 -14.58
CA ILE A 18 -2.15 -2.94 -13.33
C ILE A 18 -2.86 -4.28 -13.43
N ASN A 19 -3.04 -4.93 -12.28
CA ASN A 19 -3.87 -6.11 -12.15
C ASN A 19 -5.35 -5.70 -12.37
N PRO A 20 -6.06 -6.27 -13.37
CA PRO A 20 -7.47 -5.98 -13.61
C PRO A 20 -8.35 -6.18 -12.37
N HIS A 21 -8.11 -7.24 -11.59
CA HIS A 21 -8.89 -7.53 -10.37
C HIS A 21 -8.74 -6.45 -9.30
N ALA A 22 -7.54 -5.90 -9.14
CA ALA A 22 -7.31 -4.80 -8.20
C ALA A 22 -8.01 -3.51 -8.64
N TYR A 23 -8.23 -3.33 -9.94
CA TYR A 23 -8.95 -2.18 -10.48
C TYR A 23 -10.47 -2.31 -10.32
N THR A 24 -11.01 -3.54 -10.32
CA THR A 24 -12.46 -3.77 -10.16
C THR A 24 -12.89 -3.86 -8.70
N ASP A 25 -12.15 -4.57 -7.86
CA ASP A 25 -12.60 -4.92 -6.50
C ASP A 25 -11.61 -4.47 -5.41
N GLY A 26 -10.55 -3.77 -5.80
CA GLY A 26 -9.46 -3.37 -4.91
C GLY A 26 -9.28 -1.85 -4.77
N THR A 27 -8.15 -1.52 -4.13
CA THR A 27 -7.63 -0.16 -4.03
C THR A 27 -6.29 -0.11 -4.74
N VAL A 28 -6.12 0.84 -5.65
CA VAL A 28 -4.91 0.98 -6.48
C VAL A 28 -4.29 2.35 -6.25
N PHE A 29 -2.99 2.34 -5.95
CA PHE A 29 -2.15 3.53 -5.92
C PHE A 29 -1.15 3.52 -7.08
N VAL A 30 -0.87 4.69 -7.63
CA VAL A 30 0.12 4.89 -8.68
C VAL A 30 1.13 5.94 -8.26
N GLN A 31 2.41 5.60 -8.33
CA GLN A 31 3.48 6.58 -8.17
C GLN A 31 3.57 7.44 -9.43
N CYS A 32 3.38 8.74 -9.27
CA CYS A 32 3.57 9.70 -10.34
C CYS A 32 5.06 10.00 -10.55
N CYS A 33 5.54 9.96 -11.79
CA CYS A 33 6.94 10.28 -12.11
C CYS A 33 7.29 11.77 -11.98
N GLY A 34 6.29 12.66 -12.03
CA GLY A 34 6.51 14.12 -11.96
C GLY A 34 6.68 14.61 -10.53
N CYS A 35 5.75 14.27 -9.63
CA CYS A 35 5.79 14.69 -8.23
C CYS A 35 6.36 13.62 -7.28
N ASN A 36 6.67 12.41 -7.76
CA ASN A 36 7.16 11.28 -6.94
C ASN A 36 6.25 10.86 -5.77
N VAL A 37 4.98 11.28 -5.82
CA VAL A 37 3.95 10.94 -4.82
C VAL A 37 3.10 9.79 -5.32
N PHE A 38 2.59 8.98 -4.39
CA PHE A 38 1.55 8.00 -4.64
C PHE A 38 0.16 8.65 -4.71
N HIS A 39 -0.47 8.55 -5.88
CA HIS A 39 -1.84 8.98 -6.12
C HIS A 39 -2.78 7.80 -6.04
N LYS A 40 -3.88 7.99 -5.32
CA LYS A 40 -5.01 7.07 -5.28
C LYS A 40 -5.71 7.09 -6.64
N LEU A 41 -5.75 5.95 -7.32
CA LEU A 41 -6.37 5.81 -8.63
C LEU A 41 -7.78 5.24 -8.52
N VAL A 42 -7.95 4.17 -7.75
CA VAL A 42 -9.23 3.50 -7.48
C VAL A 42 -9.26 3.11 -6.00
N ASP A 43 -10.42 3.15 -5.36
CA ASP A 43 -10.63 2.68 -3.99
C ASP A 43 -12.06 2.20 -3.80
N ASN A 44 -12.28 0.95 -4.18
CA ASN A 44 -13.59 0.33 -4.07
C ASN A 44 -13.83 -0.24 -2.66
N LEU A 45 -12.75 -0.43 -1.89
CA LEU A 45 -12.79 -0.93 -0.50
C LEU A 45 -13.00 0.18 0.54
N ASN A 46 -13.03 1.45 0.12
CA ASN A 46 -13.19 2.63 0.99
C ASN A 46 -12.19 2.72 2.15
N LEU A 47 -11.03 2.08 2.04
CA LEU A 47 -10.02 2.04 3.10
C LEU A 47 -9.39 3.42 3.34
N PHE A 48 -9.43 4.30 2.33
CA PHE A 48 -8.74 5.59 2.35
C PHE A 48 -9.69 6.75 2.04
N HIS A 49 -10.93 6.68 2.53
CA HIS A 49 -12.00 7.64 2.24
C HIS A 49 -11.71 9.06 2.77
N GLY A 50 -10.89 9.19 3.83
CA GLY A 50 -10.45 10.49 4.38
C GLY A 50 -9.14 11.05 3.80
N MET A 51 -8.39 10.25 3.04
CA MET A 51 -7.04 10.62 2.57
C MET A 51 -7.10 11.22 1.18
N LYS A 52 -7.17 12.56 1.11
CA LYS A 52 -7.05 13.31 -0.14
C LYS A 52 -5.58 13.44 -0.54
N CYS A 53 -5.08 12.35 -1.11
CA CYS A 53 -3.78 12.26 -1.79
C CYS A 53 -2.60 12.33 -0.79
N TYR A 54 -1.40 11.90 -1.22
CA TYR A 54 -0.14 12.03 -0.47
C TYR A 54 0.08 11.01 0.65
N VAL A 55 0.27 9.74 0.26
CA VAL A 55 1.18 8.88 1.03
C VAL A 55 2.60 9.36 0.71
N ASN A 56 3.17 10.16 1.62
CA ASN A 56 4.59 10.50 1.60
C ASN A 56 5.38 9.23 1.99
N PRO A 57 6.58 8.96 1.44
CA PRO A 57 7.41 7.86 1.91
C PRO A 57 7.69 7.86 3.43
N SER A 58 7.54 9.01 4.10
CA SER A 58 7.63 9.13 5.57
C SER A 58 6.32 8.81 6.31
N PHE A 59 5.26 8.40 5.61
CA PHE A 59 3.96 8.09 6.22
C PHE A 59 4.08 6.81 7.05
N ASN A 60 4.06 6.98 8.38
CA ASN A 60 4.15 5.86 9.32
C ASN A 60 2.73 5.43 9.73
N TYR A 61 2.21 4.42 9.04
CA TYR A 61 0.89 3.84 9.30
C TYR A 61 0.75 3.29 10.75
N LYS A 62 1.87 3.08 11.48
CA LYS A 62 1.89 2.57 12.86
C LYS A 62 1.81 3.67 13.93
N ARG A 63 1.88 4.97 13.60
CA ARG A 63 2.02 6.03 14.62
C ARG A 63 0.69 6.54 15.17
N ASP A 64 -0.36 6.58 14.36
CA ASP A 64 -1.70 7.00 14.81
C ASP A 64 -2.46 5.76 15.27
N GLY A 65 -2.29 5.39 16.54
CA GLY A 65 -2.84 4.18 17.19
C GLY A 65 -4.37 4.15 17.35
N GLN A 66 -5.11 4.49 16.30
CA GLN A 66 -6.57 4.49 16.28
C GLN A 66 -7.12 4.11 14.89
N TRP A 67 -6.56 3.08 14.25
CA TRP A 67 -7.23 2.39 13.13
C TRP A 67 -6.74 0.94 13.04
N ASP A 68 -7.23 0.10 13.95
CA ASP A 68 -7.05 -1.35 13.87
C ASP A 68 -7.87 -1.91 12.70
N VAL A 69 -7.41 -1.72 11.46
CA VAL A 69 -7.85 -2.60 10.37
C VAL A 69 -7.08 -3.91 10.57
N GLY A 70 -7.73 -4.85 11.26
CA GLY A 70 -7.20 -6.17 11.53
C GLY A 70 -6.95 -6.96 10.25
N PHE A 71 -5.85 -6.68 9.56
CA PHE A 71 -5.24 -7.62 8.64
C PHE A 71 -4.49 -8.65 9.48
N LYS A 72 -5.21 -9.69 9.92
CA LYS A 72 -4.57 -10.95 10.33
C LYS A 72 -4.00 -11.61 9.07
N LEU A 73 -2.81 -11.19 8.66
CA LEU A 73 -2.06 -11.83 7.60
C LEU A 73 -1.17 -12.89 8.26
N PHE A 74 -1.73 -14.10 8.40
CA PHE A 74 -1.09 -15.38 8.69
C PHE A 74 0.10 -15.35 9.69
N ASP A 75 -0.19 -15.59 10.97
CA ASP A 75 0.78 -16.20 11.88
C ASP A 75 0.96 -17.67 11.45
N GLU A 76 1.90 -17.92 10.52
CA GLU A 76 2.58 -19.20 10.45
C GLU A 76 3.59 -19.22 11.61
N GLU A 77 3.19 -19.82 12.74
CA GLU A 77 4.10 -20.19 13.83
C GLU A 77 5.03 -21.31 13.34
N ASP A 78 6.12 -20.96 12.66
CA ASP A 78 7.25 -21.84 12.42
C ASP A 78 8.50 -21.24 13.08
N ASP A 79 8.71 -21.59 14.34
CA ASP A 79 9.99 -21.38 15.02
C ASP A 79 10.44 -22.72 15.61
N GLY A 80 11.36 -23.36 14.87
CA GLY A 80 12.02 -24.60 15.23
C GLY A 80 12.88 -24.50 16.49
N ASP A 81 13.04 -25.64 17.17
CA ASP A 81 13.76 -25.76 18.42
C ASP A 81 15.29 -25.69 18.24
N GLY A 82 15.85 -24.49 18.37
CA GLY A 82 17.28 -24.28 18.47
C GLY A 82 17.81 -24.67 19.86
N ASN A 83 18.28 -25.89 20.01
CA ASN A 83 18.90 -26.47 21.21
C ASN A 83 20.06 -25.59 21.77
N VAL A 84 19.94 -25.11 23.01
CA VAL A 84 21.00 -24.40 23.75
C VAL A 84 21.90 -25.44 24.46
N PHE A 85 23.11 -25.63 23.94
CA PHE A 85 24.19 -26.30 24.67
C PHE A 85 24.92 -25.27 25.54
N ASP A 86 24.80 -25.35 26.86
CA ASP A 86 25.73 -24.71 27.80
C ASP A 86 26.62 -25.80 28.40
N GLY A 87 27.89 -25.79 27.99
CA GLY A 87 28.91 -26.69 28.49
C GLY A 87 29.47 -26.18 29.81
N SER A 88 29.40 -27.02 30.84
CA SER A 88 30.22 -26.98 32.04
C SER A 88 30.86 -28.35 32.25
#